data_AF-A0A653TMB8-F1
#
_entry.id   AF-A0A653TMB8-F1
#
_cell.length_a   1.000
_cell.length_b   1.000
_cell.length_c   1.000
_cell.angle_alpha   90.00
_cell.angle_beta   90.00
_cell.angle_gamma   90.00
#
_symmetry.space_group_name_H-M   'P 1'
#
loop_
_entity.id
_entity.type
_entity.pdbx_description
1 polymer ?
#
loop_
_entity_poly.entity_id
_entity_poly.type
_entity_poly.pdbx_seq_one_letter_code
_entity_poly.pdbx_strand_id
1 'polypeptide(L)'
;MINEFAELPDDVFTELPGPSPVMNHAVYVDADRWKRELAARGLPIAHGKLGGIGRASIARKEIFDLGDQTPTPANAFQLFYYSLAWGLGTRAPRLHQRLDGLAAHQEKAGHQLASAWTLVQDGAPLRDAYRSLTTDRGAGRIPWFGPAFSTKFLYFAQGSSIDPKHLILDQVVSKNLRMDAWPQAPTAGWWPETYERYCKLLGRWADQAAERLNGARPVRADEIEMTLFRRQRPSL
;
A
#
# COMPACT_ATOMS: atom_id res chain seq x y z
N MET A 1 8.81 10.78 -17.07
CA MET A 1 8.12 9.48 -16.90
C MET A 1 8.99 8.61 -16.01
N ILE A 2 8.50 7.48 -15.48
CA ILE A 2 9.38 6.46 -14.89
C ILE A 2 10.19 5.82 -16.02
N ASN A 3 11.52 5.80 -15.88
CA ASN A 3 12.40 4.92 -16.64
C ASN A 3 12.36 3.53 -15.99
N GLU A 4 11.57 2.61 -16.54
CA GLU A 4 11.47 1.23 -16.05
C GLU A 4 12.75 0.40 -16.28
N PHE A 5 13.71 0.95 -17.04
CA PHE A 5 15.03 0.39 -17.37
C PHE A 5 16.20 1.06 -16.60
N ALA A 6 15.92 1.91 -15.60
CA ALA A 6 16.99 2.47 -14.75
C ALA A 6 17.61 1.41 -13.83
N GLU A 7 18.92 1.37 -13.68
CA GLU A 7 19.59 0.32 -12.88
C GLU A 7 19.40 0.47 -11.37
N LEU A 8 19.45 -0.66 -10.65
CA LEU A 8 19.38 -0.70 -9.19
C LEU A 8 20.52 0.15 -8.56
N PRO A 9 20.19 1.20 -7.78
CA PRO A 9 21.21 2.00 -7.10
C PRO A 9 21.91 1.21 -5.99
N ASP A 10 23.23 1.37 -5.88
CA ASP A 10 24.03 0.61 -4.90
C ASP A 10 23.61 0.90 -3.45
N ASP A 11 23.22 2.13 -3.12
CA ASP A 11 22.70 2.52 -1.79
C ASP A 11 21.31 1.94 -1.49
N VAL A 12 20.58 1.44 -2.48
CA VAL A 12 19.35 0.65 -2.30
C VAL A 12 19.66 -0.84 -2.16
N PHE A 13 20.72 -1.31 -2.82
CA PHE A 13 21.18 -2.70 -2.74
C PHE A 13 21.83 -3.03 -1.38
N THR A 14 22.69 -2.15 -0.85
CA THR A 14 23.39 -2.40 0.43
C THR A 14 22.47 -2.37 1.64
N GLU A 15 21.36 -1.64 1.56
CA GLU A 15 20.39 -1.43 2.65
C GLU A 15 19.18 -2.40 2.59
N LEU A 16 19.29 -3.50 1.83
CA LEU A 16 18.20 -4.47 1.67
C LEU A 16 17.84 -5.18 2.98
N PRO A 17 16.62 -5.01 3.53
CA PRO A 17 16.26 -5.47 4.87
C PRO A 17 16.09 -6.99 5.01
N GLY A 18 15.87 -7.73 3.92
CA GLY A 18 15.38 -9.11 3.98
C GLY A 18 13.86 -9.18 4.29
N PRO A 19 13.23 -10.34 4.08
CA PRO A 19 11.77 -10.49 4.21
C PRO A 19 11.26 -10.35 5.65
N SER A 20 12.04 -10.75 6.65
CA SER A 20 11.60 -10.70 8.06
C SER A 20 11.41 -9.27 8.58
N PRO A 21 12.37 -8.33 8.45
CA PRO A 21 12.13 -6.95 8.85
C PRO A 21 11.07 -6.22 8.00
N VAL A 22 10.80 -6.65 6.77
CA VAL A 22 9.62 -6.18 6.01
C VAL A 22 8.34 -6.61 6.68
N MET A 23 8.14 -7.92 6.91
CA MET A 23 6.91 -8.44 7.53
C MET A 23 6.69 -7.94 8.97
N ASN A 24 7.78 -7.70 9.71
CA ASN A 24 7.77 -7.16 11.06
C ASN A 24 7.77 -5.61 11.12
N HIS A 25 7.78 -4.91 9.99
CA HIS A 25 7.56 -3.45 9.97
C HIS A 25 6.16 -3.18 10.55
N ALA A 26 6.06 -2.33 11.56
CA ALA A 26 4.80 -2.05 12.24
C ALA A 26 4.52 -0.56 12.42
N VAL A 27 3.24 -0.19 12.36
CA VAL A 27 2.75 1.15 12.71
C VAL A 27 2.05 1.13 14.07
N TYR A 28 2.01 2.28 14.74
CA TYR A 28 1.16 2.46 15.93
C TYR A 28 -0.14 3.17 15.57
N VAL A 29 -1.24 2.76 16.20
CA VAL A 29 -2.59 3.28 15.97
C VAL A 29 -3.32 3.51 17.31
N ASP A 30 -4.32 4.39 17.29
CA ASP A 30 -5.24 4.65 18.41
C ASP A 30 -6.55 3.90 18.13
N ALA A 31 -6.71 2.73 18.74
CA ALA A 31 -7.86 1.84 18.50
C ALA A 31 -9.15 2.42 19.05
N ASP A 32 -9.10 3.11 20.20
CA ASP A 32 -10.26 3.79 20.77
C ASP A 32 -10.79 4.87 19.82
N ARG A 33 -9.89 5.65 19.20
CA ARG A 33 -10.27 6.65 18.20
C ARG A 33 -10.86 6.01 16.95
N TRP A 34 -10.24 4.95 16.41
CA TRP A 34 -10.82 4.23 15.27
C TRP A 34 -12.22 3.69 15.56
N LYS A 35 -12.39 3.04 16.71
CA LYS A 35 -13.67 2.50 17.19
C LYS A 35 -14.75 3.57 17.35
N ARG A 36 -14.43 4.72 17.97
CA ARG A 36 -15.36 5.86 18.08
C ARG A 36 -15.71 6.46 16.72
N GLU A 37 -14.71 6.71 15.87
CA GLU A 37 -14.88 7.42 14.60
C GLU A 37 -15.62 6.59 13.54
N LEU A 38 -15.54 5.25 13.60
CA LEU A 38 -16.38 4.35 12.80
C LEU A 38 -17.81 4.29 13.34
N ALA A 39 -17.98 4.05 14.65
CA ALA A 39 -19.32 3.91 15.27
C ALA A 39 -20.16 5.19 15.14
N ALA A 40 -19.55 6.37 15.28
CA ALA A 40 -20.20 7.67 15.11
C ALA A 40 -20.73 7.94 13.67
N ARG A 41 -20.47 7.04 12.72
CA ARG A 41 -20.85 7.15 11.31
C ARG A 41 -21.69 5.98 10.79
N GLY A 42 -22.02 5.01 11.66
CA GLY A 42 -22.70 3.78 11.25
C GLY A 42 -21.84 2.85 10.36
N LEU A 43 -20.54 3.11 10.25
CA LEU A 43 -19.62 2.28 9.48
C LEU A 43 -19.42 0.91 10.15
N PRO A 44 -19.15 -0.15 9.37
CA PRO A 44 -18.79 -1.47 9.89
C PRO A 44 -17.73 -1.40 11.00
N ILE A 45 -17.96 -2.14 12.08
CA ILE A 45 -17.09 -2.16 13.25
C ILE A 45 -15.76 -2.81 12.86
N ALA A 46 -14.64 -2.14 13.13
CA ALA A 46 -13.32 -2.75 12.96
C ALA A 46 -13.13 -3.93 13.91
N HIS A 47 -12.50 -5.00 13.43
CA HIS A 47 -12.17 -6.19 14.22
C HIS A 47 -10.67 -6.25 14.56
N GLY A 48 -10.28 -7.24 15.38
CA GLY A 48 -8.89 -7.40 15.81
C GLY A 48 -8.33 -6.19 16.57
N LYS A 49 -7.03 -5.91 16.40
CA LYS A 49 -6.32 -4.81 17.06
C LYS A 49 -6.95 -3.44 16.85
N LEU A 50 -7.50 -3.16 15.66
CA LEU A 50 -8.11 -1.88 15.34
C LEU A 50 -9.52 -1.69 15.96
N GLY A 51 -10.19 -2.78 16.34
CA GLY A 51 -11.43 -2.79 17.13
C GLY A 51 -11.24 -2.84 18.65
N GLY A 52 -9.97 -2.89 19.10
CA GLY A 52 -9.56 -3.09 20.48
C GLY A 52 -9.78 -1.88 21.39
N ILE A 53 -8.83 -1.66 22.30
CA ILE A 53 -8.79 -0.57 23.28
C ILE A 53 -7.36 -0.02 23.32
N GLY A 54 -7.21 1.29 23.51
CA GLY A 54 -5.93 1.96 23.67
C GLY A 54 -5.07 2.02 22.40
N ARG A 55 -3.74 2.05 22.60
CA ARG A 55 -2.76 2.13 21.51
C ARG A 55 -2.31 0.73 21.10
N ALA A 56 -2.58 0.35 19.86
CA ALA A 56 -2.11 -0.91 19.27
C ALA A 56 -0.89 -0.69 18.36
N SER A 57 -0.11 -1.76 18.16
CA SER A 57 0.90 -1.87 17.10
C SER A 57 0.44 -2.90 16.08
N ILE A 58 0.43 -2.54 14.79
CA ILE A 58 -0.03 -3.39 13.68
C ILE A 58 1.16 -3.62 12.75
N ALA A 59 1.63 -4.87 12.66
CA ALA A 59 2.69 -5.28 11.76
C ALA A 59 2.19 -5.53 10.33
N ARG A 60 3.08 -5.42 9.35
CA ARG A 60 2.80 -5.56 7.92
C ARG A 60 2.20 -6.93 7.60
N LYS A 61 2.72 -8.00 8.23
CA LYS A 61 2.12 -9.36 8.15
C LYS A 61 0.66 -9.39 8.60
N GLU A 62 0.28 -8.73 9.69
CA GLU A 62 -1.08 -8.79 10.22
C GLU A 62 -2.13 -8.18 9.27
N ILE A 63 -1.71 -7.34 8.32
CA ILE A 63 -2.58 -6.80 7.28
C ILE A 63 -2.61 -7.71 6.05
N PHE A 64 -1.51 -8.39 5.73
CA PHE A 64 -1.52 -9.50 4.76
C PHE A 64 -2.41 -10.67 5.22
N ASP A 65 -2.45 -10.97 6.52
CA ASP A 65 -3.33 -11.99 7.12
C ASP A 65 -4.83 -11.62 7.02
N LEU A 66 -5.15 -10.35 6.73
CA LEU A 66 -6.49 -9.93 6.29
C LEU A 66 -6.68 -10.14 4.77
N GLY A 67 -5.63 -9.93 3.98
CA GLY A 67 -5.61 -10.10 2.52
C GLY A 67 -5.70 -11.54 2.03
N ASP A 68 -5.34 -12.52 2.86
CA ASP A 68 -5.54 -13.96 2.60
C ASP A 68 -7.00 -14.44 2.84
N GLN A 69 -7.93 -13.55 3.24
CA GLN A 69 -9.34 -13.88 3.44
C GLN A 69 -10.15 -13.78 2.14
N THR A 70 -11.33 -14.40 2.10
CA THR A 70 -12.23 -14.29 0.94
C THR A 70 -12.67 -12.83 0.72
N PRO A 71 -12.55 -12.28 -0.50
CA PRO A 71 -13.08 -10.96 -0.83
C PRO A 71 -14.61 -10.87 -0.63
N THR A 72 -15.03 -10.10 0.37
CA THR A 72 -16.43 -9.74 0.63
C THR A 72 -16.49 -8.26 1.02
N PRO A 73 -17.63 -7.55 0.87
CA PRO A 73 -17.72 -6.16 1.29
C PRO A 73 -17.34 -5.94 2.77
N ALA A 74 -17.73 -6.87 3.66
CA ALA A 74 -17.39 -6.84 5.08
C ALA A 74 -15.88 -6.97 5.33
N ASN A 75 -15.23 -8.00 4.76
CA ASN A 75 -13.79 -8.20 4.89
C ASN A 75 -13.01 -7.05 4.22
N ALA A 76 -13.51 -6.56 3.09
CA ALA A 76 -12.87 -5.48 2.32
C ALA A 76 -12.84 -4.18 3.12
N PHE A 77 -13.87 -3.91 3.93
CA PHE A 77 -13.82 -2.83 4.92
C PHE A 77 -12.74 -3.04 5.98
N GLN A 78 -12.57 -4.25 6.53
CA GLN A 78 -11.49 -4.55 7.50
C GLN A 78 -10.10 -4.30 6.89
N LEU A 79 -9.81 -4.93 5.75
CA LEU A 79 -8.57 -4.76 5.00
C LEU A 79 -8.30 -3.27 4.69
N PHE A 80 -9.34 -2.53 4.32
CA PHE A 80 -9.27 -1.10 4.03
C PHE A 80 -9.00 -0.24 5.27
N TYR A 81 -9.65 -0.51 6.42
CA TYR A 81 -9.38 0.21 7.66
C TYR A 81 -7.94 -0.01 8.14
N TYR A 82 -7.41 -1.23 8.03
CA TYR A 82 -6.02 -1.51 8.36
C TYR A 82 -5.05 -0.86 7.35
N SER A 83 -5.35 -0.90 6.04
CA SER A 83 -4.59 -0.20 5.00
C SER A 83 -4.55 1.32 5.18
N LEU A 84 -5.65 1.90 5.69
CA LEU A 84 -5.72 3.30 6.08
C LEU A 84 -4.90 3.58 7.33
N ALA A 85 -5.07 2.79 8.37
CA ALA A 85 -4.34 2.94 9.62
C ALA A 85 -2.81 2.83 9.42
N TRP A 86 -2.37 1.94 8.53
CA TRP A 86 -0.99 1.85 8.03
C TRP A 86 -0.48 3.19 7.45
N GLY A 87 -1.23 3.81 6.54
CA GLY A 87 -0.83 5.10 5.94
C GLY A 87 -1.10 6.35 6.81
N LEU A 88 -1.68 6.19 8.00
CA LEU A 88 -2.14 7.30 8.86
C LEU A 88 -1.45 7.36 10.23
N GLY A 89 -1.07 6.21 10.79
CA GLY A 89 -0.48 6.07 12.13
C GLY A 89 -1.34 6.70 13.24
N THR A 90 -0.70 6.99 14.38
CA THR A 90 -1.37 7.59 15.56
C THR A 90 -1.94 8.98 15.31
N ARG A 91 -1.29 9.79 14.46
CA ARG A 91 -1.75 11.16 14.14
C ARG A 91 -3.10 11.15 13.40
N ALA A 92 -3.29 10.18 12.50
CA ALA A 92 -4.46 10.02 11.64
C ALA A 92 -5.06 11.37 11.12
N PRO A 93 -4.28 12.12 10.31
CA PRO A 93 -4.72 13.40 9.78
C PRO A 93 -5.94 13.24 8.87
N ARG A 94 -6.95 14.09 9.11
CA ARG A 94 -8.23 14.11 8.36
C ARG A 94 -9.01 12.78 8.42
N LEU A 95 -8.86 11.99 9.50
CA LEU A 95 -9.59 10.73 9.68
C LEU A 95 -11.10 10.91 9.57
N HIS A 96 -11.66 11.96 10.20
CA HIS A 96 -13.08 12.29 10.08
C HIS A 96 -13.50 12.47 8.62
N GLN A 97 -12.91 13.41 7.87
CA GLN A 97 -13.21 13.68 6.45
C GLN A 97 -13.14 12.42 5.57
N ARG A 98 -12.19 11.52 5.85
CA ARG A 98 -12.07 10.23 5.16
C ARG A 98 -13.26 9.33 5.44
N LEU A 99 -13.61 9.14 6.71
CA LEU A 99 -14.72 8.29 7.11
C LEU A 99 -16.09 8.90 6.78
N ASP A 100 -16.21 10.25 6.77
CA ASP A 100 -17.39 10.97 6.28
C ASP A 100 -17.65 10.63 4.80
N GLY A 101 -16.61 10.75 3.96
CA GLY A 101 -16.67 10.39 2.53
C GLY A 101 -16.83 8.90 2.25
N LEU A 102 -16.51 8.04 3.23
CA LEU A 102 -16.77 6.60 3.16
C LEU A 102 -18.22 6.26 3.50
N ALA A 103 -18.74 6.82 4.60
CA ALA A 103 -20.10 6.58 5.08
C ALA A 103 -21.15 7.06 4.05
N ALA A 104 -20.93 8.23 3.45
CA ALA A 104 -21.78 8.78 2.39
C ALA A 104 -21.94 7.87 1.15
N HIS A 105 -21.04 6.88 0.98
CA HIS A 105 -21.03 5.96 -0.17
C HIS A 105 -20.79 4.50 0.25
N GLN A 106 -21.14 4.12 1.47
CA GLN A 106 -20.72 2.88 2.12
C GLN A 106 -20.93 1.62 1.25
N GLU A 107 -22.14 1.39 0.74
CA GLU A 107 -22.44 0.22 -0.08
C GLU A 107 -21.58 0.15 -1.35
N LYS A 108 -21.51 1.25 -2.11
CA LYS A 108 -20.70 1.36 -3.33
C LYS A 108 -19.21 1.19 -3.03
N ALA A 109 -18.72 1.74 -1.92
CA ALA A 109 -17.33 1.59 -1.49
C ALA A 109 -17.02 0.13 -1.13
N GLY A 110 -17.88 -0.55 -0.37
CA GLY A 110 -17.71 -1.96 0.01
C GLY A 110 -17.66 -2.87 -1.21
N HIS A 111 -18.57 -2.69 -2.17
CA HIS A 111 -18.54 -3.43 -3.44
C HIS A 111 -17.27 -3.15 -4.25
N GLN A 112 -16.89 -1.87 -4.43
CA GLN A 112 -15.72 -1.51 -5.23
C GLN A 112 -14.40 -2.00 -4.59
N LEU A 113 -14.29 -2.00 -3.26
CA LEU A 113 -13.14 -2.57 -2.54
C LEU A 113 -13.09 -4.10 -2.68
N ALA A 114 -14.23 -4.78 -2.59
CA ALA A 114 -14.30 -6.23 -2.80
C ALA A 114 -13.89 -6.61 -4.24
N SER A 115 -14.44 -5.95 -5.27
CA SER A 115 -14.04 -6.20 -6.67
C SER A 115 -12.56 -5.89 -6.93
N ALA A 116 -12.02 -4.83 -6.32
CA ALA A 116 -10.60 -4.50 -6.42
C ALA A 116 -9.70 -5.58 -5.82
N TRP A 117 -10.12 -6.20 -4.71
CA TRP A 117 -9.40 -7.31 -4.07
C TRP A 117 -9.51 -8.60 -4.88
N THR A 118 -10.69 -8.94 -5.41
CA THR A 118 -10.88 -10.05 -6.35
C THR A 118 -9.94 -9.94 -7.55
N LEU A 119 -9.84 -8.77 -8.20
CA LEU A 119 -8.90 -8.55 -9.30
C LEU A 119 -7.42 -8.80 -8.92
N VAL A 120 -7.02 -8.53 -7.67
CA VAL A 120 -5.66 -8.80 -7.19
C VAL A 120 -5.44 -10.30 -6.96
N GLN A 121 -6.42 -10.99 -6.35
CA GLN A 121 -6.37 -12.45 -6.10
C GLN A 121 -6.41 -13.25 -7.41
N ASP A 122 -7.23 -12.84 -8.38
CA ASP A 122 -7.31 -13.43 -9.72
C ASP A 122 -6.06 -13.15 -10.59
N GLY A 123 -5.09 -12.38 -10.07
CA GLY A 123 -3.84 -12.06 -10.77
C GLY A 123 -3.99 -11.12 -11.97
N ALA A 124 -5.03 -10.27 -11.98
CA ALA A 124 -5.29 -9.33 -13.06
C ALA A 124 -4.14 -8.32 -13.26
N PRO A 125 -4.04 -7.66 -14.43
CA PRO A 125 -2.99 -6.68 -14.68
C PRO A 125 -2.97 -5.56 -13.64
N LEU A 126 -1.78 -5.24 -13.12
CA LEU A 126 -1.52 -4.22 -12.09
C LEU A 126 -2.24 -2.88 -12.36
N ARG A 127 -2.26 -2.50 -13.64
CA ARG A 127 -2.92 -1.31 -14.18
C ARG A 127 -4.43 -1.31 -13.90
N ASP A 128 -5.08 -2.44 -14.09
CA ASP A 128 -6.54 -2.54 -14.11
C ASP A 128 -7.10 -2.81 -12.71
N ALA A 129 -6.39 -3.60 -11.90
CA ALA A 129 -6.62 -3.68 -10.46
C ALA A 129 -6.50 -2.29 -9.80
N TYR A 130 -5.54 -1.45 -10.22
CA TYR A 130 -5.44 -0.06 -9.76
C TYR A 130 -6.52 0.87 -10.35
N ARG A 131 -6.84 0.76 -11.64
CA ARG A 131 -7.94 1.51 -12.31
C ARG A 131 -9.31 1.20 -11.69
N SER A 132 -9.49 0.05 -11.04
CA SER A 132 -10.71 -0.26 -10.26
C SER A 132 -10.91 0.68 -9.05
N LEU A 133 -9.83 1.25 -8.51
CA LEU A 133 -9.85 2.18 -7.37
C LEU A 133 -9.52 3.63 -7.75
N THR A 134 -8.95 3.89 -8.93
CA THR A 134 -8.64 5.27 -9.40
C THR A 134 -9.27 5.61 -10.73
N THR A 135 -9.52 6.91 -10.97
CA THR A 135 -9.72 7.44 -12.32
C THR A 135 -8.44 7.26 -13.15
N ASP A 136 -8.56 7.42 -14.48
CA ASP A 136 -7.44 7.28 -15.41
C ASP A 136 -6.37 8.38 -15.20
N ARG A 137 -6.72 9.48 -14.54
CA ARG A 137 -5.80 10.53 -14.08
C ARG A 137 -5.29 10.32 -12.65
N GLY A 138 -5.47 9.13 -12.06
CA GLY A 138 -4.92 8.77 -10.76
C GLY A 138 -5.61 9.39 -9.54
N ALA A 139 -6.83 9.94 -9.68
CA ALA A 139 -7.62 10.38 -8.53
C ALA A 139 -8.40 9.21 -7.93
N GLY A 140 -8.57 9.15 -6.61
CA GLY A 140 -9.34 8.07 -5.97
C GLY A 140 -10.81 8.07 -6.35
N ARG A 141 -11.39 6.89 -6.64
CA ARG A 141 -12.83 6.72 -6.93
C ARG A 141 -13.71 6.79 -5.68
N ILE A 142 -13.13 6.52 -4.50
CA ILE A 142 -13.80 6.71 -3.21
C ILE A 142 -13.30 8.05 -2.64
N PRO A 143 -14.18 9.01 -2.26
CA PRO A 143 -13.76 10.35 -1.85
C PRO A 143 -12.75 10.37 -0.70
N TRP A 144 -11.80 11.30 -0.73
CA TRP A 144 -10.64 11.41 0.19
C TRP A 144 -9.63 10.25 0.16
N PHE A 145 -9.94 9.11 -0.47
CA PHE A 145 -9.05 7.96 -0.60
C PHE A 145 -8.22 8.03 -1.88
N GLY A 146 -7.33 9.02 -1.90
CA GLY A 146 -6.37 9.22 -3.00
C GLY A 146 -5.41 8.05 -3.19
N PRO A 147 -4.65 8.06 -4.31
CA PRO A 147 -3.97 6.88 -4.86
C PRO A 147 -2.99 6.20 -3.89
N ALA A 148 -2.34 6.95 -3.00
CA ALA A 148 -1.41 6.43 -1.99
C ALA A 148 -2.06 5.51 -0.93
N PHE A 149 -3.40 5.47 -0.87
CA PHE A 149 -4.18 4.49 -0.09
C PHE A 149 -4.72 3.36 -0.98
N SER A 150 -5.05 3.63 -2.25
CA SER A 150 -5.36 2.60 -3.24
C SER A 150 -4.20 1.61 -3.39
N THR A 151 -2.96 2.09 -3.50
CA THR A 151 -1.78 1.21 -3.58
C THR A 151 -1.54 0.43 -2.30
N LYS A 152 -1.86 0.98 -1.12
CA LYS A 152 -1.75 0.28 0.17
C LYS A 152 -2.78 -0.85 0.27
N PHE A 153 -4.03 -0.58 -0.11
CA PHE A 153 -5.07 -1.62 -0.18
C PHE A 153 -4.68 -2.75 -1.12
N LEU A 154 -4.25 -2.44 -2.36
CA LEU A 154 -3.87 -3.45 -3.35
C LEU A 154 -2.61 -4.24 -2.95
N TYR A 155 -1.64 -3.60 -2.29
CA TYR A 155 -0.47 -4.27 -1.73
C TYR A 155 -0.83 -5.31 -0.68
N PHE A 156 -1.83 -5.06 0.16
CA PHE A 156 -2.27 -6.04 1.16
C PHE A 156 -3.28 -7.05 0.60
N ALA A 157 -4.12 -6.68 -0.37
CA ALA A 157 -5.15 -7.52 -0.99
C ALA A 157 -4.62 -8.80 -1.67
N GLN A 158 -3.34 -8.86 -2.01
CA GLN A 158 -2.70 -10.07 -2.53
C GLN A 158 -2.40 -11.15 -1.48
N GLY A 159 -2.56 -10.85 -0.18
CA GLY A 159 -2.27 -11.81 0.89
C GLY A 159 -0.78 -12.11 1.09
N SER A 160 -0.48 -12.99 2.05
CA SER A 160 0.88 -13.40 2.41
C SER A 160 1.44 -14.56 1.57
N SER A 161 0.57 -15.25 0.82
CA SER A 161 0.90 -16.49 0.10
C SER A 161 1.75 -16.32 -1.17
N ILE A 162 1.90 -15.11 -1.69
CA ILE A 162 2.66 -14.82 -2.93
C ILE A 162 3.69 -13.68 -2.76
N ASP A 163 4.71 -13.69 -3.62
CA ASP A 163 5.62 -12.56 -3.74
C ASP A 163 4.95 -11.35 -4.41
N PRO A 164 5.23 -10.12 -3.92
CA PRO A 164 4.35 -8.98 -4.16
C PRO A 164 4.58 -8.33 -5.51
N LYS A 165 3.51 -8.32 -6.31
CA LYS A 165 3.46 -7.66 -7.61
C LYS A 165 2.84 -6.27 -7.48
N HIS A 166 1.84 -6.13 -6.62
CA HIS A 166 1.39 -4.83 -6.16
C HIS A 166 2.37 -4.30 -5.12
N LEU A 167 2.66 -3.01 -5.14
CA LEU A 167 3.54 -2.35 -4.16
C LEU A 167 2.93 -1.05 -3.68
N ILE A 168 3.34 -0.59 -2.49
CA ILE A 168 2.94 0.71 -1.97
C ILE A 168 3.68 1.79 -2.77
N LEU A 169 2.95 2.74 -3.37
CA LEU A 169 3.51 4.00 -3.84
C LEU A 169 2.96 5.13 -2.97
N ASP A 170 3.83 5.94 -2.39
CA ASP A 170 3.43 7.22 -1.80
C ASP A 170 4.45 8.33 -2.04
N GLN A 171 4.20 9.50 -1.42
CA GLN A 171 5.02 10.69 -1.61
C GLN A 171 6.48 10.53 -1.18
N VAL A 172 6.83 9.58 -0.31
CA VAL A 172 8.21 9.35 0.14
C VAL A 172 8.95 8.55 -0.93
N VAL A 173 8.39 7.40 -1.31
CA VAL A 173 8.95 6.54 -2.37
C VAL A 173 9.03 7.29 -3.70
N SER A 174 7.97 8.02 -4.08
CA SER A 174 7.96 8.87 -5.28
C SER A 174 9.10 9.91 -5.29
N LYS A 175 9.34 10.60 -4.16
CA LYS A 175 10.47 11.54 -4.04
C LYS A 175 11.81 10.82 -4.18
N ASN A 176 11.98 9.68 -3.51
CA ASN A 176 13.24 8.94 -3.47
C ASN A 176 13.60 8.23 -4.79
N LEU A 177 12.66 8.11 -5.73
CA LEU A 177 12.91 7.68 -7.11
C LEU A 177 13.42 8.80 -8.05
N ARG A 178 13.36 10.08 -7.63
CA ARG A 178 13.54 11.22 -8.54
C ARG A 178 14.88 11.31 -9.26
N MET A 179 15.96 10.97 -8.56
CA MET A 179 17.32 11.04 -9.10
C MET A 179 17.68 9.82 -9.96
N ASP A 180 17.08 8.67 -9.65
CA ASP A 180 17.57 7.39 -10.15
C ASP A 180 16.73 6.87 -11.34
N ALA A 181 15.40 7.02 -11.26
CA ALA A 181 14.48 6.42 -12.23
C ALA A 181 13.30 7.32 -12.65
N TRP A 182 12.95 8.36 -11.90
CA TRP A 182 11.76 9.17 -12.19
C TRP A 182 11.98 10.69 -12.07
N PRO A 183 12.72 11.30 -13.00
CA PRO A 183 12.78 12.75 -13.12
C PRO A 183 11.37 13.37 -13.12
N GLN A 184 11.18 14.39 -12.28
CA GLN A 184 9.91 15.07 -12.01
C GLN A 184 8.77 14.18 -11.46
N ALA A 185 9.09 13.17 -10.61
CA ALA A 185 8.08 12.37 -9.92
C ALA A 185 7.08 13.23 -9.11
N PRO A 186 5.75 13.16 -9.39
CA PRO A 186 4.71 13.87 -8.64
C PRO A 186 4.41 13.16 -7.32
N THR A 187 4.02 13.91 -6.28
CA THR A 187 3.75 13.37 -4.93
C THR A 187 2.36 12.76 -4.75
N ALA A 188 1.50 12.84 -5.77
CA ALA A 188 0.18 12.23 -5.84
C ALA A 188 -0.29 12.14 -7.32
N GLY A 189 -1.48 11.57 -7.56
CA GLY A 189 -2.14 11.60 -8.87
C GLY A 189 -1.53 10.66 -9.92
N TRP A 190 -0.96 9.52 -9.51
CA TRP A 190 -0.31 8.59 -10.42
C TRP A 190 -1.33 7.86 -11.29
N TRP A 191 -1.17 7.94 -12.60
CA TRP A 191 -2.05 7.27 -13.57
C TRP A 191 -1.84 5.74 -13.51
N PRO A 192 -2.81 4.91 -13.90
CA PRO A 192 -2.69 3.45 -13.85
C PRO A 192 -1.43 2.89 -14.53
N GLU A 193 -1.07 3.45 -15.67
CA GLU A 193 0.12 3.08 -16.45
C GLU A 193 1.42 3.50 -15.74
N THR A 194 1.38 4.54 -14.92
CA THR A 194 2.50 4.98 -14.08
C THR A 194 2.67 4.07 -12.87
N TYR A 195 1.57 3.63 -12.26
CA TYR A 195 1.62 2.66 -11.16
C TYR A 195 2.13 1.28 -11.62
N GLU A 196 1.72 0.82 -12.81
CA GLU A 196 2.25 -0.39 -13.43
C GLU A 196 3.77 -0.30 -13.67
N ARG A 197 4.24 0.81 -14.27
CA ARG A 197 5.68 1.06 -14.51
C ARG A 197 6.49 1.11 -13.21
N TYR A 198 5.94 1.70 -12.14
CA TYR A 198 6.55 1.70 -10.81
C TYR A 198 6.74 0.27 -10.28
N CYS A 199 5.70 -0.56 -10.31
CA CYS A 199 5.78 -1.93 -9.80
C CYS A 199 6.74 -2.79 -10.65
N LYS A 200 6.74 -2.61 -11.98
CA LYS A 200 7.69 -3.29 -12.89
C LYS A 200 9.15 -2.90 -12.64
N LEU A 201 9.43 -1.62 -12.38
CA LEU A 201 10.77 -1.16 -12.02
C LEU A 201 11.27 -1.85 -10.73
N LEU A 202 10.44 -1.86 -9.68
CA LEU A 202 10.83 -2.46 -8.39
C LEU A 202 10.93 -3.99 -8.44
N GLY A 203 10.14 -4.65 -9.31
CA GLY A 203 10.35 -6.06 -9.64
C GLY A 203 11.74 -6.31 -10.23
N ARG A 204 12.10 -5.60 -11.30
CA ARG A 204 13.43 -5.73 -11.93
C ARG A 204 14.58 -5.35 -11.00
N TRP A 205 14.37 -4.39 -10.09
CA TRP A 205 15.33 -4.06 -9.03
C TRP A 205 15.49 -5.17 -7.98
N ALA A 206 14.46 -5.98 -7.73
CA ALA A 206 14.58 -7.18 -6.91
C ALA A 206 15.29 -8.31 -7.67
N ASP A 207 15.00 -8.50 -8.97
CA ASP A 207 15.72 -9.46 -9.82
C ASP A 207 17.22 -9.17 -9.86
N GLN A 208 17.59 -7.91 -10.15
CA GLN A 208 18.99 -7.44 -10.14
C GLN A 208 19.67 -7.59 -8.76
N ALA A 209 18.92 -7.45 -7.67
CA ALA A 209 19.46 -7.70 -6.33
C ALA A 209 19.72 -9.19 -6.08
N ALA A 210 18.84 -10.09 -6.56
CA ALA A 210 19.04 -11.53 -6.45
C ALA A 210 20.23 -12.03 -7.31
N GLU A 211 20.42 -11.45 -8.49
CA GLU A 211 21.60 -11.66 -9.34
C GLU A 211 22.89 -11.21 -8.64
N ARG A 212 22.92 -9.99 -8.08
CA ARG A 212 24.08 -9.47 -7.32
C ARG A 212 24.38 -10.27 -6.05
N LEU A 213 23.37 -10.91 -5.44
CA LEU A 213 23.54 -11.84 -4.32
C LEU A 213 23.94 -13.26 -4.76
N ASN A 214 24.14 -13.50 -6.06
CA ASN A 214 24.52 -14.80 -6.65
C ASN A 214 23.64 -15.97 -6.14
N GLY A 215 22.33 -15.73 -6.03
CA GLY A 215 21.37 -16.74 -5.57
C GLY A 215 21.40 -17.06 -4.07
N ALA A 216 22.19 -16.36 -3.24
CA ALA A 216 22.27 -16.62 -1.79
C ALA A 216 20.91 -16.48 -1.06
N ARG A 217 19.99 -15.71 -1.61
CA ARG A 217 18.56 -15.69 -1.28
C ARG A 217 17.75 -15.06 -2.43
N PRO A 218 16.43 -15.33 -2.54
CA PRO A 218 15.54 -14.44 -3.29
C PRO A 218 15.49 -13.05 -2.62
N VAL A 219 15.16 -12.03 -3.43
CA VAL A 219 14.86 -10.68 -2.98
C VAL A 219 13.44 -10.34 -3.41
N ARG A 220 12.66 -9.72 -2.53
CA ARG A 220 11.28 -9.31 -2.84
C ARG A 220 11.20 -7.84 -3.22
N ALA A 221 10.31 -7.50 -4.13
CA ALA A 221 10.10 -6.10 -4.55
C ALA A 221 9.56 -5.19 -3.42
N ASP A 222 9.01 -5.76 -2.33
CA ASP A 222 8.64 -5.00 -1.13
C ASP A 222 9.80 -4.73 -0.15
N GLU A 223 10.94 -5.41 -0.31
CA GLU A 223 12.20 -4.96 0.31
C GLU A 223 12.70 -3.68 -0.36
N ILE A 224 12.58 -3.59 -1.69
CA ILE A 224 12.97 -2.42 -2.49
C ILE A 224 12.08 -1.22 -2.14
N GLU A 225 10.74 -1.41 -2.08
CA GLU A 225 9.79 -0.39 -1.61
C GLU A 225 10.14 0.12 -0.21
N MET A 226 10.44 -0.80 0.71
CA MET A 226 10.71 -0.45 2.10
C MET A 226 12.07 0.23 2.29
N THR A 227 13.08 -0.14 1.50
CA THR A 227 14.37 0.56 1.46
C THR A 227 14.17 1.98 0.93
N LEU A 228 13.46 2.14 -0.21
CA LEU A 228 13.12 3.46 -0.76
C LEU A 228 12.28 4.32 0.20
N PHE A 229 11.39 3.72 1.00
CA PHE A 229 10.62 4.43 2.03
C PHE A 229 11.48 4.91 3.21
N ARG A 230 12.49 4.12 3.60
CA ARG A 230 13.42 4.44 4.70
C ARG A 230 14.57 5.37 4.31
N ARG A 231 14.97 5.35 3.03
CA ARG A 231 16.14 6.05 2.47
C ARG A 231 16.10 7.55 2.78
N GLN A 232 17.03 7.99 3.61
CA GLN A 232 17.27 9.41 3.89
C GLN A 232 18.35 9.92 2.94
N ARG A 233 17.95 10.67 1.90
CA ARG A 233 18.86 11.55 1.15
C ARG A 233 18.58 12.99 1.58
N PRO A 234 19.59 13.88 1.75
CA PRO A 234 19.38 15.28 2.10
C PRO A 234 18.45 16.01 1.11
N SER A 235 17.77 17.05 1.59
CA SER A 235 17.01 17.94 0.71
C SER A 235 17.94 18.67 -0.25
N LEU A 236 17.76 18.44 -1.55
CA LEU A 236 18.18 19.34 -2.63
C LEU A 236 17.14 20.45 -2.82
#